data_AF-A0A939YJM5-F1
#
_entry.id   AF-A0A939YJM5-F1
#
_cell.length_a   1.000
_cell.length_b   1.000
_cell.length_c   1.000
_cell.angle_alpha   90.00
_cell.angle_beta   90.00
_cell.angle_gamma   90.00
#
_symmetry.space_group_name_H-M   'P 1'
#
loop_
_entity.id
_entity.type
_entity.pdbx_description
1 polymer ?
#
loop_
_entity_poly.entity_id
_entity_poly.type
_entity_poly.pdbx_seq_one_letter_code
_entity_poly.pdbx_strand_id
1 'polypeptide(L)' 'MYINSLTLRDFRSHAHTELEFTRDVNVLWGENGAGKTNLLEAVFLFASGKSFRGQTDRELIS' A
#
# COMPACT_ATOMS: atom_id res chain seq x y z
N MET A 1 9.32 -12.24 -8.79
CA MET A 1 9.46 -11.09 -7.88
C MET A 1 8.67 -11.39 -6.61
N TYR A 2 9.21 -11.12 -5.42
CA TYR A 2 8.57 -11.41 -4.13
C TYR A 2 8.81 -10.23 -3.19
N ILE A 3 7.75 -9.75 -2.52
CA ILE A 3 7.83 -8.69 -1.50
C ILE A 3 7.84 -9.38 -0.16
N ASN A 4 8.93 -9.25 0.61
CA ASN A 4 9.03 -9.85 1.94
C ASN A 4 8.26 -9.06 3.00
N SER A 5 8.37 -7.73 2.94
CA SER A 5 7.71 -6.83 3.87
C SER A 5 7.37 -5.51 3.18
N LEU A 6 6.41 -4.78 3.76
CA LEU A 6 6.03 -3.43 3.37
C LEU A 6 5.89 -2.57 4.62
N THR A 7 6.55 -1.42 4.62
CA THR A 7 6.40 -0.38 5.63
C THR A 7 5.82 0.86 4.99
N LEU A 8 4.70 1.34 5.51
CA LEU A 8 4.07 2.59 5.14
C LEU A 8 4.22 3.59 6.28
N ARG A 9 4.51 4.85 5.92
CA ARG A 9 4.60 6.00 6.82
C ARG A 9 3.96 7.19 6.13
N ASP A 10 3.02 7.83 6.81
CA ASP A 10 2.28 9.00 6.32
C ASP A 10 1.75 8.82 4.88
N PHE A 11 1.29 7.60 4.58
CA PHE A 11 0.85 7.20 3.23
C PHE A 11 -0.66 6.98 3.21
N ARG A 12 -1.41 7.85 2.52
CA ARG A 12 -2.88 7.83 2.45
C ARG A 12 -3.46 7.68 3.86
N SER A 13 -4.38 6.75 4.09
CA SER A 13 -4.95 6.53 5.43
C SER A 13 -4.02 5.80 6.42
N HIS A 14 -2.77 5.51 6.05
CA HIS A 14 -1.81 4.80 6.90
C HIS A 14 -0.79 5.78 7.49
N ALA A 15 -1.01 6.22 8.72
CA ALA A 15 -0.01 6.99 9.47
C ALA A 15 1.26 6.15 9.69
N HIS A 16 1.09 4.90 10.12
CA HIS A 16 2.17 3.93 10.19
C HIS A 16 1.61 2.51 10.05
N THR A 17 2.19 1.69 9.18
CA THR A 17 1.79 0.29 8.99
C THR A 17 3.00 -0.54 8.58
N GLU A 18 3.18 -1.67 9.24
CA GLU A 18 4.23 -2.65 8.92
C GLU A 18 3.56 -4.00 8.66
N LEU A 19 3.91 -4.62 7.54
CA LEU A 19 3.39 -5.91 7.11
C LEU A 19 4.52 -6.83 6.70
N GLU A 20 4.43 -8.08 7.11
CA GLU A 20 5.24 -9.18 6.58
C GLU A 20 4.35 -10.04 5.68
N PHE A 21 4.85 -10.40 4.51
CA PHE A 21 4.12 -11.25 3.56
C PHE A 21 4.63 -12.68 3.60
N THR A 22 3.77 -13.60 3.17
CA THR A 22 4.12 -14.98 2.88
C THR A 22 4.27 -15.18 1.37
N ARG A 23 4.95 -16.26 0.96
CA ARG A 23 5.12 -16.61 -0.46
C ARG A 23 3.85 -17.13 -1.13
N ASP A 24 2.85 -17.49 -0.33
CA ASP A 24 1.56 -17.99 -0.80
C ASP A 24 0.56 -16.82 -0.98
N VAL A 25 -0.72 -17.10 -0.74
CA VAL A 25 -1.79 -16.11 -0.86
C VAL A 25 -1.88 -15.27 0.40
N ASN A 26 -1.72 -13.96 0.25
CA ASN A 26 -1.93 -12.99 1.33
C ASN A 26 -3.32 -12.35 1.18
N VAL A 27 -4.18 -12.51 2.18
CA VAL A 27 -5.55 -11.98 2.16
C VAL A 27 -5.62 -10.66 2.92
N LEU A 28 -5.95 -9.58 2.22
CA LEU A 28 -6.23 -8.28 2.82
C LEU A 28 -7.73 -8.16 3.12
N TRP A 29 -8.09 -8.10 4.40
CA TRP A 29 -9.48 -8.09 4.88
C TRP A 29 -9.75 -6.90 5.82
N GLY A 30 -11.02 -6.50 5.93
CA GLY A 30 -11.48 -5.42 6.80
C GLY A 30 -12.60 -4.59 6.18
N GLU A 31 -13.10 -3.60 6.90
CA GLU A 31 -14.20 -2.73 6.46
C GLU A 31 -13.85 -1.87 5.23
N ASN A 32 -14.87 -1.40 4.52
CA ASN A 32 -14.68 -0.42 3.44
C ASN A 32 -14.10 0.87 4.02
N GLY A 33 -13.09 1.43 3.35
CA GLY A 33 -12.37 2.60 3.86
C GLY A 33 -11.19 2.27 4.81
N ALA A 34 -11.00 1.02 5.24
CA ALA A 34 -9.91 0.63 6.14
C ALA A 34 -8.49 0.64 5.52
N GLY A 35 -8.30 1.21 4.33
CA GLY A 35 -6.96 1.33 3.70
C GLY A 35 -6.51 0.15 2.84
N LYS A 36 -7.32 -0.91 2.65
CA LYS A 36 -6.94 -2.09 1.83
C LYS A 36 -6.45 -1.73 0.42
N THR A 37 -7.14 -0.84 -0.28
CA THR A 37 -6.73 -0.37 -1.63
C THR A 37 -5.45 0.46 -1.57
N ASN A 38 -5.18 1.15 -0.46
CA ASN A 38 -3.96 1.95 -0.29
C ASN A 38 -2.73 1.02 -0.17
N LEU A 39 -2.86 -0.14 0.48
CA LEU A 39 -1.81 -1.17 0.47
C LEU A 39 -1.45 -1.63 -0.95
N LEU A 40 -2.46 -1.92 -1.78
CA LEU A 40 -2.25 -2.29 -3.18
C LEU A 40 -1.64 -1.13 -3.99
N GLU A 41 -2.04 0.11 -3.70
CA GLU A 41 -1.48 1.33 -4.30
C GLU A 41 0.00 1.49 -3.97
N ALA A 42 0.40 1.26 -2.73
CA ALA A 42 1.81 1.33 -2.33
C ALA A 42 2.66 0.27 -3.05
N VAL A 43 2.17 -0.97 -3.15
CA VAL A 43 2.84 -2.05 -3.90
C VAL A 43 2.98 -1.70 -5.38
N PHE A 44 1.92 -1.16 -5.98
CA PHE A 44 1.95 -0.74 -7.38
C PHE A 44 2.88 0.44 -7.62
N LEU A 45 2.87 1.44 -6.72
CA LEU A 45 3.76 2.59 -6.77
C LEU A 45 5.23 2.15 -6.70
N PHE A 46 5.56 1.24 -5.78
CA PHE A 46 6.91 0.68 -5.68
C PHE A 46 7.36 -0.01 -6.97
N ALA A 47 6.47 -0.77 -7.61
CA ALA A 47 6.80 -1.51 -8.82
C ALA A 47 6.84 -0.65 -10.09
N SER A 48 6.02 0.40 -10.17
CA SER A 48 5.78 1.16 -11.40
C SER A 48 6.28 2.61 -11.37
N GLY A 49 6.65 3.13 -10.20
CA GLY A 49 7.03 4.53 -10.00
C GLY A 49 5.87 5.52 -10.08
N LYS A 50 4.61 5.05 -10.16
CA LYS A 50 3.42 5.92 -10.19
C LYS A 50 2.24 5.32 -9.43
N SER A 51 1.36 6.18 -8.95
CA SER A 51 0.06 5.74 -8.43
C SER A 51 -0.85 5.32 -9.60
N PHE A 52 -1.74 4.35 -9.35
CA PHE A 52 -2.83 4.04 -10.28
C PHE A 52 -4.09 4.90 -10.04
N ARG A 53 -4.15 5.68 -8.95
CA ARG A 53 -5.30 6.53 -8.58
C ARG A 53 -5.02 8.02 -8.79
N GLY A 54 -3.84 8.48 -8.39
CA GLY A 54 -3.48 9.89 -8.36
C GLY A 54 -2.69 10.34 -9.58
N GLN A 55 -2.77 11.63 -9.90
CA GLN A 55 -1.91 12.25 -10.92
C GLN A 55 -0.62 12.83 -10.32
N THR A 56 -0.60 13.12 -9.01
CA THR A 56 0.55 13.76 -8.35
C THR A 56 0.92 13.05 -7.05
N ASP A 57 2.22 12.99 -6.74
CA ASP A 57 2.75 12.32 -5.54
C ASP A 57 2.28 12.97 -4.24
N ARG A 58 1.94 14.27 -4.27
CA ARG A 58 1.46 15.02 -3.11
C ARG A 58 0.19 14.44 -2.51
N GLU A 59 -0.66 13.83 -3.33
CA GLU A 59 -1.92 13.22 -2.87
C GLU A 59 -1.71 11.92 -2.08
N LEU A 60 -0.51 11.35 -2.13
CA LEU A 60 -0.16 10.12 -1.42
C LEU A 60 0.17 10.37 0.05
N ILE A 61 0.43 11.61 0.44
CA ILE A 61 0.84 12.00 1.80
C ILE A 61 -0.39 12.42 2.61
N SER A 62 -0.48 11.99 3.87
CA SER A 62 -1.50 12.40 4.84
C SER A 62 -1.01 13.43 5.84
#